data_AF-A0A3N0ITE5-F1
#
_entry.id   AF-A0A3N0ITE5-F1
#
_cell.length_a   1.000
_cell.length_b   1.000
_cell.length_c   1.000
_cell.angle_alpha   90.00
_cell.angle_beta   90.00
_cell.angle_gamma   90.00
#
_symmetry.space_group_name_H-M   'P 1'
#
loop_
_entity.id
_entity.type
_entity.pdbx_description
1 polymer ?
#
loop_
_entity_poly.entity_id
_entity_poly.type
_entity_poly.pdbx_seq_one_letter_code
_entity_poly.pdbx_strand_id
1 'polypeptide(L)'
;MTRRGSAQRPWTTDELERLRGMAGRLPVREVCRELKRSKGAVKMAASRLGLSLRCCRTRLVWCDECASWRSALDRDGRCRVCRMRSQLAGREAACAGALAAMTPEQRAVYAESESRRATRSFPPRPRKRESCPVSRYEREKARAAYLLELEEWEYRRALLPYNAAKTRLRRMREATGTNPRKSK
;
A
#
# COMPACT_ATOMS: atom_id res chain seq x y z
N MET A 1 23.51 28.23 -24.15
CA MET A 1 24.11 29.58 -24.22
C MET A 1 23.00 30.57 -24.55
N THR A 2 22.73 31.55 -23.67
CA THR A 2 21.85 32.68 -24.00
C THR A 2 22.65 33.70 -24.82
N ARG A 3 21.98 34.42 -25.73
CA ARG A 3 22.59 35.50 -26.53
C ARG A 3 23.25 36.51 -25.59
N ARG A 4 24.54 36.82 -25.81
CA ARG A 4 25.23 37.94 -25.14
C ARG A 4 24.38 39.20 -25.32
N GLY A 5 24.02 39.86 -24.22
CA GLY A 5 23.22 41.10 -24.22
C GLY A 5 21.72 40.97 -23.90
N SER A 6 21.17 39.78 -23.68
CA SER A 6 19.79 39.66 -23.19
C SER A 6 19.70 39.95 -21.68
N ALA A 7 18.97 41.01 -21.30
CA ALA A 7 18.72 41.35 -19.90
C ALA A 7 18.07 40.16 -19.18
N GLN A 8 18.79 39.57 -18.22
CA GLN A 8 18.25 38.48 -17.41
C GLN A 8 17.31 39.07 -16.36
N ARG A 9 16.04 38.66 -16.39
CA ARG A 9 15.09 39.03 -15.32
C ARG A 9 15.65 38.58 -13.97
N PRO A 10 15.90 39.47 -13.00
CA PRO A 10 16.47 39.10 -11.70
C PRO A 10 15.47 38.23 -10.92
N TRP A 11 15.97 37.35 -10.05
CA TRP A 11 15.12 36.56 -9.14
C TRP A 11 14.71 37.43 -7.96
N THR A 12 13.42 37.46 -7.66
CA THR A 12 12.90 38.08 -6.44
C THR A 12 12.96 37.12 -5.27
N THR A 13 13.01 37.65 -4.03
CA THR A 13 13.00 36.83 -2.81
C THR A 13 11.78 35.90 -2.77
N ASP A 14 10.60 36.43 -3.07
CA ASP A 14 9.34 35.67 -3.15
C ASP A 14 9.41 34.51 -4.16
N GLU A 15 10.01 34.72 -5.33
CA GLU A 15 10.19 33.64 -6.32
C GLU A 15 11.12 32.55 -5.81
N LEU A 16 12.17 32.91 -5.07
CA LEU A 16 13.09 31.93 -4.47
C LEU A 16 12.43 31.15 -3.33
N GLU A 17 11.61 31.80 -2.51
CA GLU A 17 10.82 31.13 -1.47
C GLU A 17 9.78 30.19 -2.04
N ARG A 18 9.03 30.65 -3.06
CA ARG A 18 8.11 29.80 -3.82
C ARG A 18 8.81 28.61 -4.45
N LEU A 19 10.00 28.82 -5.03
CA LEU A 19 10.83 27.74 -5.56
C LEU A 19 11.22 26.73 -4.47
N ARG A 20 11.65 27.18 -3.29
CA ARG A 20 11.93 26.30 -2.14
C ARG A 20 10.70 25.50 -1.72
N GLY A 21 9.52 26.14 -1.67
CA GLY A 21 8.26 25.51 -1.30
C GLY A 21 7.80 24.44 -2.29
N MET A 22 8.01 24.66 -3.59
CA MET A 22 7.59 23.75 -4.66
C MET A 22 8.63 22.67 -4.99
N ALA A 23 9.92 22.91 -4.72
CA ALA A 23 10.99 21.97 -5.01
C ALA A 23 10.73 20.60 -4.37
N GLY A 24 10.72 19.57 -5.21
CA GLY A 24 10.42 18.20 -4.83
C GLY A 24 8.94 17.88 -4.55
N ARG A 25 8.03 18.86 -4.59
CA ARG A 25 6.56 18.65 -4.53
C ARG A 25 5.90 18.61 -5.89
N LEU A 26 6.33 19.50 -6.78
CA LEU A 26 5.72 19.69 -8.10
C LEU A 26 6.69 19.28 -9.21
N PRO A 27 6.17 18.76 -10.34
CA PRO A 27 6.97 18.57 -11.54
C PRO A 27 7.56 19.90 -12.02
N VAL A 28 8.77 19.86 -12.58
CA VAL A 28 9.47 21.07 -13.09
C VAL A 28 8.61 21.89 -14.05
N ARG A 29 7.77 21.22 -14.86
CA ARG A 29 6.83 21.89 -15.77
C ARG A 29 5.88 22.83 -15.02
N GLU A 30 5.27 22.37 -13.93
CA GLU A 30 4.36 23.17 -13.11
C GLU A 30 5.10 24.29 -12.39
N VAL A 31 6.31 24.02 -11.89
CA VAL A 31 7.16 25.05 -11.29
C VAL A 31 7.49 26.17 -12.29
N CYS A 32 7.79 25.81 -13.54
CA CYS A 32 8.04 26.78 -14.61
C CYS A 32 6.79 27.62 -14.92
N ARG A 33 5.62 26.97 -14.98
CA ARG A 33 4.33 27.63 -15.21
C ARG A 33 4.00 28.63 -14.10
N GLU A 34 4.18 28.20 -12.86
CA GLU A 34 3.89 28.97 -11.65
C GLU A 34 4.82 30.19 -11.53
N LEU A 35 6.13 30.01 -11.72
CA LEU A 35 7.11 31.09 -11.67
C LEU A 35 7.15 31.95 -12.95
N LYS A 36 6.46 31.52 -14.02
CA LYS A 36 6.57 32.10 -15.38
C LYS A 36 8.04 32.23 -15.82
N ARG A 37 8.84 31.19 -15.57
CA ARG A 37 10.28 31.12 -15.89
C ARG A 37 10.58 29.95 -16.81
N SER A 38 11.65 30.08 -17.60
CA SER A 38 12.13 28.97 -18.43
C SER A 38 12.69 27.84 -17.56
N LYS A 39 12.64 26.61 -18.09
CA LYS A 39 13.19 25.41 -17.44
C LYS A 39 14.68 25.55 -17.09
N GLY A 40 15.45 26.21 -17.95
CA GLY A 40 16.88 26.48 -17.72
C GLY A 40 17.10 27.40 -16.51
N ALA A 41 16.34 28.50 -16.44
CA ALA A 41 16.42 29.44 -15.32
C ALA A 41 16.05 28.77 -13.98
N VAL A 42 14.96 28.00 -13.96
CA VAL A 42 14.53 27.25 -12.76
C VAL A 42 15.59 26.24 -12.31
N LYS A 43 16.17 25.47 -13.25
CA LYS A 43 17.23 24.51 -12.92
C LYS A 43 18.47 25.19 -12.33
N MET A 44 18.91 26.29 -12.94
CA MET A 44 20.07 27.04 -12.43
C MET A 44 19.81 27.63 -11.05
N ALA A 45 18.64 28.23 -10.82
CA ALA A 45 18.28 28.77 -9.51
C ALA A 45 18.18 27.68 -8.44
N ALA A 46 17.53 26.55 -8.75
CA ALA A 46 17.45 25.41 -7.85
C ALA A 46 18.84 24.86 -7.52
N SER A 47 19.74 24.76 -8.50
CA SER A 47 21.13 24.34 -8.29
C SER A 47 21.87 25.28 -7.35
N ARG A 48 21.73 26.60 -7.52
CA ARG A 48 22.36 27.61 -6.64
C ARG A 48 21.83 27.55 -5.21
N LEU A 49 20.57 27.14 -5.04
CA LEU A 49 19.92 26.98 -3.74
C LEU A 49 20.11 25.58 -3.12
N GLY A 50 20.83 24.66 -3.78
CA GLY A 50 20.99 23.27 -3.31
C GLY A 50 19.68 22.45 -3.32
N LEU A 51 18.71 22.82 -4.16
CA LEU A 51 17.39 22.19 -4.20
C LEU A 51 17.30 21.09 -5.25
N SER A 52 16.75 19.93 -4.86
CA SER A 52 16.38 18.88 -5.80
C SER A 52 15.00 19.16 -6.42
N LEU A 53 14.95 19.20 -7.75
CA LEU A 53 13.71 19.35 -8.52
C LEU A 53 13.03 18.00 -8.83
N ARG A 54 13.56 16.88 -8.34
CA ARG A 54 12.94 15.56 -8.52
C ARG A 54 11.66 15.50 -7.68
N CYS A 55 10.54 15.21 -8.32
CA CYS A 55 9.24 15.07 -7.66
C CYS A 55 8.85 13.59 -7.62
N CYS A 56 8.48 13.08 -6.45
CA CYS A 56 7.93 11.73 -6.34
C CYS A 56 6.41 11.81 -6.52
N ARG A 57 5.90 11.30 -7.64
CA ARG A 57 4.45 11.18 -7.86
C ARG A 57 4.04 9.78 -7.46
N THR A 58 3.42 9.64 -6.29
CA THR A 58 2.90 8.35 -5.84
C THR A 58 1.62 8.01 -6.62
N ARG A 59 1.40 6.72 -6.89
CA ARG A 59 0.13 6.21 -7.45
C ARG A 59 -0.78 5.64 -6.35
N LEU A 60 -0.48 5.98 -5.10
CA LEU A 60 -1.24 5.48 -3.97
C LEU A 60 -2.61 6.16 -3.94
N VAL A 61 -3.62 5.39 -3.57
CA VAL A 61 -5.00 5.82 -3.45
C VAL A 61 -5.47 5.63 -2.01
N TRP A 62 -6.35 6.51 -1.55
CA TRP A 62 -6.91 6.43 -0.21
C TRP A 62 -8.03 5.39 -0.17
N CYS A 63 -8.02 4.49 0.82
CA CYS A 63 -9.10 3.54 1.06
C CYS A 63 -9.87 3.93 2.31
N ASP A 64 -11.18 4.19 2.16
CA ASP A 64 -12.04 4.64 3.26
C ASP A 64 -12.33 3.54 4.28
N GLU A 65 -12.42 2.27 3.85
CA GLU A 65 -12.72 1.14 4.75
C GLU A 65 -11.64 0.93 5.82
N CYS A 66 -10.36 1.14 5.49
CA CYS A 66 -9.25 0.99 6.44
C CYS A 66 -8.49 2.29 6.73
N ALA A 67 -8.99 3.44 6.26
CA ALA A 67 -8.35 4.75 6.40
C ALA A 67 -6.84 4.73 6.13
N SER A 68 -6.42 4.14 5.00
CA SER A 68 -5.00 4.01 4.65
C SER A 68 -4.76 4.21 3.16
N TRP A 69 -3.55 4.66 2.83
CA TRP A 69 -3.03 4.69 1.46
C TRP A 69 -2.70 3.27 0.97
N ARG A 70 -3.11 2.96 -0.26
CA ARG A 70 -3.06 1.63 -0.89
C ARG A 70 -2.59 1.73 -2.33
N SER A 71 -2.12 0.63 -2.89
CA SER A 71 -1.68 0.53 -4.29
C SER A 71 -2.84 0.71 -5.28
N ALA A 72 -4.02 0.19 -4.95
CA ALA A 72 -5.23 0.27 -5.77
C ALA A 72 -6.50 -0.03 -4.96
N LEU A 73 -7.65 0.40 -5.50
CA LEU A 73 -9.00 -0.01 -5.10
C LEU A 73 -9.63 -0.84 -6.23
N ASP A 74 -10.60 -1.70 -5.91
CA ASP A 74 -11.49 -2.29 -6.93
C ASP A 74 -12.59 -1.32 -7.36
N ARG A 75 -13.45 -1.82 -8.27
CA ARG A 75 -14.69 -1.18 -8.70
C ARG A 75 -15.64 -0.81 -7.56
N ASP A 76 -15.55 -1.51 -6.43
CA ASP A 76 -16.41 -1.32 -5.26
C ASP A 76 -15.77 -0.38 -4.22
N GLY A 77 -14.62 0.25 -4.55
CA GLY A 77 -13.90 1.17 -3.68
C GLY A 77 -13.06 0.50 -2.58
N ARG A 78 -12.89 -0.82 -2.61
CA ARG A 78 -12.16 -1.58 -1.58
C ARG A 78 -10.75 -1.91 -2.00
N CYS A 79 -9.82 -1.77 -1.06
CA CYS A 79 -8.44 -2.21 -1.27
C CYS A 79 -8.30 -3.73 -1.15
N ARG A 80 -7.21 -4.28 -1.71
CA ARG A 80 -6.91 -5.73 -1.66
C ARG A 80 -6.85 -6.30 -0.24
N VAL A 81 -6.41 -5.51 0.74
CA VAL A 81 -6.30 -5.95 2.15
C VAL A 81 -7.69 -6.10 2.76
N CYS A 82 -8.56 -5.10 2.59
CA CYS A 82 -9.94 -5.16 3.08
C CYS A 82 -10.73 -6.28 2.42
N ARG A 83 -10.59 -6.45 1.10
CA ARG A 83 -11.18 -7.57 0.37
C ARG A 83 -10.72 -8.92 0.94
N MET A 84 -9.42 -9.09 1.17
CA MET A 84 -8.89 -10.33 1.74
C MET A 84 -9.38 -10.59 3.17
N ARG A 85 -9.49 -9.55 4.00
CA ARG A 85 -10.07 -9.66 5.36
C ARG A 85 -11.54 -10.07 5.31
N SER A 86 -12.34 -9.49 4.41
CA SER A 86 -13.73 -9.88 4.20
C SER A 86 -13.85 -11.33 3.70
N GLN A 87 -13.00 -11.74 2.77
CA GLN A 87 -12.95 -13.13 2.29
C GLN A 87 -12.57 -14.12 3.40
N LEU A 88 -11.60 -13.77 4.25
CA LEU A 88 -11.23 -14.54 5.43
C LEU A 88 -12.42 -14.70 6.38
N ALA A 89 -13.07 -13.61 6.77
CA ALA A 89 -14.22 -13.64 7.65
C ALA A 89 -15.35 -14.53 7.09
N GLY A 90 -15.65 -14.42 5.80
CA GLY A 90 -16.64 -15.27 5.14
C GLY A 90 -16.26 -16.76 5.14
N ARG A 91 -14.97 -17.09 5.00
CA ARG A 91 -14.49 -18.48 5.09
C ARG A 91 -14.49 -19.03 6.50
N GLU A 92 -14.17 -18.22 7.50
CA GLU A 92 -14.25 -18.61 8.90
C GLU A 92 -15.71 -18.85 9.32
N ALA A 93 -16.63 -17.97 8.91
CA ALA A 93 -18.07 -18.17 9.11
C ALA A 93 -18.56 -19.47 8.44
N ALA A 94 -18.11 -19.76 7.22
CA ALA A 94 -18.44 -21.03 6.55
C ALA A 94 -17.86 -22.26 7.28
N CYS A 95 -16.64 -22.16 7.82
CA CYS A 95 -16.07 -23.23 8.67
C CYS A 95 -16.89 -23.43 9.95
N ALA A 96 -17.31 -22.33 10.59
CA ALA A 96 -18.13 -22.38 11.80
C ALA A 96 -19.49 -23.03 11.53
N GLY A 97 -20.15 -22.66 10.42
CA GLY A 97 -21.40 -23.30 10.00
C GLY A 97 -21.22 -24.79 9.70
N ALA A 98 -20.13 -25.17 9.01
CA ALA A 98 -19.83 -26.57 8.74
C ALA A 98 -19.57 -27.38 10.02
N LEU A 99 -18.87 -26.81 11.01
CA LEU A 99 -18.70 -27.44 12.32
C LEU A 99 -20.03 -27.58 13.08
N ALA A 100 -20.89 -26.57 13.03
CA ALA A 100 -22.17 -26.60 13.73
C ALA A 100 -23.11 -27.68 13.17
N ALA A 101 -23.04 -27.93 11.85
CA ALA A 101 -23.83 -28.98 11.19
C ALA A 101 -23.31 -30.41 11.42
N MET A 102 -22.07 -30.57 11.89
CA MET A 102 -21.48 -31.89 12.16
C MET A 102 -22.07 -32.53 13.42
N THR A 103 -22.15 -33.86 13.42
CA THR A 103 -22.47 -34.63 14.63
C THR A 103 -21.33 -34.50 15.67
N PRO A 104 -21.58 -34.78 16.96
CA PRO A 104 -20.54 -34.78 17.98
C PRO A 104 -19.34 -35.66 17.64
N GLU A 105 -19.56 -36.82 17.02
CA GLU A 105 -18.53 -37.78 16.65
C GLU A 105 -17.63 -37.21 15.54
N GLN A 106 -18.24 -36.57 14.53
CA GLN A 106 -17.51 -35.88 13.46
C GLN A 106 -16.73 -34.67 13.99
N ARG A 107 -17.27 -33.96 14.98
CA ARG A 107 -16.61 -32.83 15.65
C ARG A 107 -15.41 -33.25 16.50
N ALA A 108 -15.45 -34.44 17.11
CA ALA A 108 -14.38 -34.94 17.97
C ALA A 108 -13.02 -34.99 17.24
N VAL A 109 -13.03 -35.32 15.94
CA VAL A 109 -11.83 -35.32 15.08
C VAL A 109 -11.15 -33.94 15.05
N TYR A 110 -11.93 -32.87 15.18
CA TYR A 110 -11.41 -31.51 15.13
C TYR A 110 -11.08 -30.93 16.50
N ALA A 111 -11.62 -31.47 17.60
CA ALA A 111 -11.52 -30.90 18.95
C ALA A 111 -10.08 -30.56 19.36
N GLU A 112 -9.13 -31.48 19.17
CA GLU A 112 -7.72 -31.25 19.49
C GLU A 112 -7.09 -30.21 18.55
N SER A 113 -7.35 -30.34 17.24
CA SER A 113 -6.77 -29.45 16.22
C SER A 113 -7.28 -28.01 16.28
N GLU A 114 -8.52 -27.81 16.75
CA GLU A 114 -9.16 -26.50 16.86
C GLU A 114 -8.49 -25.62 17.90
N SER A 115 -8.02 -26.22 19.00
CA SER A 115 -7.31 -25.53 20.08
C SER A 115 -5.89 -25.09 19.68
N ARG A 116 -5.28 -25.78 18.71
CA ARG A 116 -3.91 -25.52 18.24
C ARG A 116 -3.85 -24.65 16.98
N ARG A 117 -4.96 -23.98 16.62
CA ARG A 117 -5.02 -23.10 15.44
C ARG A 117 -4.19 -21.84 15.66
N ALA A 118 -2.95 -21.88 15.21
CA ALA A 118 -2.08 -20.71 15.15
C ALA A 118 -1.30 -20.68 13.84
N THR A 119 -1.00 -19.48 13.37
CA THR A 119 -0.04 -19.32 12.27
C THR A 119 1.37 -19.54 12.84
N ARG A 120 2.09 -20.55 12.34
CA ARG A 120 3.52 -20.75 12.66
C ARG A 120 4.28 -19.52 12.15
N SER A 121 4.70 -18.64 13.06
CA SER A 121 5.58 -17.47 12.87
C SER A 121 5.41 -16.67 11.56
N PHE A 122 4.83 -15.47 11.66
CA PHE A 122 4.71 -14.55 10.52
C PHE A 122 5.88 -13.56 10.50
N PRO A 123 6.41 -13.15 9.31
CA PRO A 123 7.44 -12.14 9.24
C PRO A 123 7.06 -10.87 10.02
N PRO A 124 8.03 -10.18 10.62
CA PRO A 124 7.77 -8.97 11.39
C PRO A 124 7.14 -7.89 10.50
N ARG A 125 6.34 -7.02 11.11
CA ARG A 125 5.73 -5.89 10.42
C ARG A 125 6.84 -4.98 9.87
N PRO A 126 6.75 -4.55 8.59
CA PRO A 126 7.67 -3.58 8.02
C PRO A 126 7.77 -2.34 8.92
N ARG A 127 9.00 -1.88 9.13
CA ARG A 127 9.27 -0.66 9.89
C ARG A 127 9.52 0.49 8.95
N LYS A 128 8.93 1.65 9.27
CA LYS A 128 9.22 2.88 8.55
C LYS A 128 10.67 3.23 8.83
N ARG A 129 11.47 3.48 7.79
CA ARG A 129 12.82 4.00 7.97
C ARG A 129 12.75 5.34 8.70
N GLU A 130 13.54 5.47 9.76
CA GLU A 130 13.79 6.76 10.39
C GLU A 130 14.48 7.67 9.37
N SER A 131 13.98 8.89 9.23
CA SER A 131 14.51 9.80 8.21
C SER A 131 15.80 10.44 8.71
N CYS A 132 16.96 10.00 8.21
CA CYS A 132 18.13 10.86 8.07
C CYS A 132 17.77 12.08 7.17
N PRO A 133 18.54 13.18 7.16
CA PRO A 133 18.24 14.34 6.31
C PRO A 133 18.49 14.04 4.81
N VAL A 134 17.61 13.24 4.22
CA VAL A 134 17.51 12.99 2.78
C VAL A 134 16.59 14.01 2.13
N SER A 135 16.79 14.24 0.84
CA SER A 135 15.99 15.16 0.04
C SER A 135 14.49 14.83 0.12
N ARG A 136 13.61 15.82 -0.09
CA ARG A 136 12.16 15.61 -0.07
C ARG A 136 11.72 14.44 -0.96
N TYR A 137 12.30 14.36 -2.15
CA TYR A 137 12.06 13.29 -3.12
C TYR A 137 12.29 11.90 -2.51
N GLU A 138 13.44 11.71 -1.86
CA GLU A 138 13.81 10.43 -1.24
C GLU A 138 12.89 10.11 -0.07
N ARG A 139 12.49 11.12 0.72
CA ARG A 139 11.53 10.93 1.82
C ARG A 139 10.16 10.46 1.31
N GLU A 140 9.61 11.11 0.28
CA GLU A 140 8.31 10.71 -0.29
C GLU A 140 8.40 9.35 -1.00
N LYS A 141 9.50 9.08 -1.72
CA LYS A 141 9.75 7.78 -2.34
C LYS A 141 9.83 6.66 -1.30
N ALA A 142 10.56 6.89 -0.20
CA ALA A 142 10.68 5.94 0.90
C ALA A 142 9.33 5.73 1.62
N ARG A 143 8.55 6.81 1.83
CA ARG A 143 7.19 6.72 2.38
C ARG A 143 6.28 5.87 1.50
N ALA A 144 6.30 6.09 0.19
CA ALA A 144 5.49 5.33 -0.76
C ALA A 144 5.89 3.85 -0.78
N ALA A 145 7.19 3.55 -0.82
CA ALA A 145 7.72 2.19 -0.75
C ALA A 145 7.30 1.48 0.54
N TYR A 146 7.41 2.17 1.68
CA TYR A 146 6.98 1.66 2.98
C TYR A 146 5.48 1.30 2.99
N LEU A 147 4.62 2.16 2.45
CA LEU A 147 3.18 1.92 2.40
C LEU A 147 2.82 0.70 1.52
N LEU A 148 3.51 0.52 0.39
CA LEU A 148 3.35 -0.65 -0.47
C LEU A 148 3.83 -1.94 0.23
N GLU A 149 4.97 -1.87 0.91
CA GLU A 149 5.51 -3.00 1.67
C GLU A 149 4.57 -3.39 2.83
N LEU A 150 4.03 -2.40 3.53
CA LEU A 150 3.05 -2.59 4.59
C LEU A 150 1.76 -3.22 4.04
N GLU A 151 1.24 -2.74 2.90
CA GLU A 151 0.07 -3.33 2.25
C GLU A 151 0.29 -4.81 1.88
N GLU A 152 1.44 -5.13 1.29
CA GLU A 152 1.80 -6.51 0.93
C GLU A 152 1.91 -7.41 2.17
N TRP A 153 2.51 -6.90 3.24
CA TRP A 153 2.60 -7.61 4.51
C TRP A 153 1.21 -7.87 5.12
N GLU A 154 0.33 -6.86 5.16
CA GLU A 154 -1.03 -6.99 5.69
C GLU A 154 -1.87 -7.96 4.86
N TYR A 155 -1.74 -7.92 3.54
CA TYR A 155 -2.39 -8.86 2.65
C TYR A 155 -1.93 -10.30 2.92
N ARG A 156 -0.63 -10.55 2.96
CA ARG A 156 -0.08 -11.89 3.24
C ARG A 156 -0.52 -12.40 4.62
N ARG A 157 -0.58 -11.52 5.61
CA ARG A 157 -1.03 -11.86 6.97
C ARG A 157 -2.47 -12.38 6.98
N ALA A 158 -3.34 -11.83 6.13
CA ALA A 158 -4.72 -12.30 5.98
C ALA A 158 -4.85 -13.51 5.02
N LEU A 159 -3.99 -13.60 4.01
CA LEU A 159 -4.00 -14.69 3.03
C LEU A 159 -3.66 -16.06 3.66
N LEU A 160 -2.72 -16.10 4.61
CA LEU A 160 -2.34 -17.35 5.28
C LEU A 160 -3.50 -18.02 6.04
N PRO A 161 -4.18 -17.35 6.99
CA PRO A 161 -5.34 -17.92 7.66
C PRO A 161 -6.48 -18.19 6.66
N TYR A 162 -6.61 -17.40 5.59
CA TYR A 162 -7.60 -17.67 4.55
C TYR A 162 -7.35 -19.01 3.86
N ASN A 163 -6.11 -19.30 3.48
CA ASN A 163 -5.74 -20.58 2.86
C ASN A 163 -5.91 -21.77 3.83
N ALA A 164 -5.61 -21.56 5.11
CA ALA A 164 -5.86 -22.54 6.16
C ALA A 164 -7.36 -22.82 6.31
N ALA A 165 -8.19 -21.77 6.42
CA ALA A 165 -9.64 -21.87 6.48
C ALA A 165 -10.23 -22.53 5.23
N LYS A 166 -9.72 -22.19 4.03
CA LYS A 166 -10.12 -22.84 2.76
C LYS A 166 -9.85 -24.34 2.77
N THR A 167 -8.66 -24.75 3.22
CA THR A 167 -8.28 -26.17 3.30
C THR A 167 -9.12 -26.90 4.36
N ARG A 168 -9.36 -26.26 5.49
CA ARG A 168 -10.21 -26.79 6.56
C ARG A 168 -11.64 -27.00 6.09
N LEU A 169 -12.26 -25.99 5.48
CA LEU A 169 -13.61 -26.11 4.93
C LEU A 169 -13.73 -27.24 3.91
N ARG A 170 -12.69 -27.45 3.07
CA ARG A 170 -12.63 -28.59 2.16
C ARG A 170 -12.68 -29.92 2.93
N ARG A 171 -11.83 -30.11 3.95
CA ARG A 171 -11.79 -31.33 4.77
C ARG A 171 -13.11 -31.57 5.50
N MET A 172 -13.74 -30.51 6.01
CA MET A 172 -15.04 -30.60 6.68
C MET A 172 -16.15 -31.07 5.73
N ARG A 173 -16.16 -30.56 4.50
CA ARG A 173 -17.09 -31.00 3.46
C ARG A 173 -16.82 -32.43 3.01
N GLU A 174 -15.57 -32.86 2.99
CA GLU A 174 -15.21 -34.26 2.70
C GLU A 174 -15.70 -35.19 3.81
N ALA A 175 -15.53 -34.83 5.09
CA ALA A 175 -15.98 -35.62 6.23
C ALA A 175 -17.52 -35.74 6.32
N THR A 176 -18.25 -34.71 5.86
CA THR A 176 -19.73 -34.69 5.85
C THR A 176 -20.34 -35.20 4.55
N GLY A 177 -19.52 -35.56 3.54
CA GLY A 177 -20.02 -35.96 2.21
C GLY A 177 -20.60 -34.81 1.38
N THR A 178 -20.57 -33.57 1.85
CA THR A 178 -21.15 -32.38 1.17
C THR A 178 -20.18 -31.71 0.20
N ASN A 179 -19.11 -32.38 -0.22
CA ASN A 179 -18.12 -31.80 -1.12
C ASN A 179 -18.66 -31.70 -2.56
N PRO A 180 -18.90 -30.49 -3.09
CA PRO A 180 -19.52 -30.31 -4.40
C PRO A 180 -18.66 -30.81 -5.57
N ARG A 181 -17.37 -31.10 -5.34
CA ARG A 181 -16.48 -31.65 -6.38
C ARG A 181 -16.54 -33.18 -6.50
N LYS A 182 -17.11 -33.87 -5.50
CA LYS A 182 -17.19 -35.33 -5.46
C LYS A 182 -18.61 -35.86 -5.70
N SER A 183 -19.62 -34.99 -5.82
CA SER A 183 -21.01 -35.40 -6.08
C SER A 183 -21.32 -35.61 -7.57
N LYS A 184 -20.36 -36.12 -8.35
CA LYS A 184 -20.56 -36.53 -9.75
C LYS A 184 -20.34 -38.02 -9.86
#